data_AF-A0A8T7HPX1-F1
#
_entry.id   AF-A0A8T7HPX1-F1
#
_cell.length_a   1.000
_cell.length_b   1.000
_cell.length_c   1.000
_cell.angle_alpha   90.00
_cell.angle_beta   90.00
_cell.angle_gamma   90.00
#
_symmetry.space_group_name_H-M   'P 1'
#
loop_
_entity.id
_entity.type
_entity.pdbx_description
1 polymer ?
#
loop_
_entity_poly.entity_id
_entity_poly.type
_entity_poly.pdbx_seq_one_letter_code
_entity_poly.pdbx_strand_id
1 'polypeptide(L)'
;MLGRKINIFEKLLLPVGVGLTFFGLYLIILAQKSDTLTGWLKLAAVFTWMVLLFVVIVAATTEDMKEELGLIQREHVTEIKIMREMVYDQLQELKLLRQELVRHKK
;
A
#
# COMPACT_ATOMS: atom_id res chain seq x y z
N MET A 1 11.11 14.85 7.40
CA MET A 1 11.08 14.19 6.08
C MET A 1 11.00 12.70 6.31
N LEU A 2 9.79 12.18 6.56
CA LEU A 2 9.57 10.76 6.80
C LEU A 2 9.77 10.02 5.48
N GLY A 3 10.85 9.24 5.41
CA GLY A 3 11.17 8.39 4.28
C GLY A 3 9.97 7.51 3.97
N ARG A 4 9.39 7.71 2.78
CA ARG A 4 8.45 6.78 2.18
C ARG A 4 9.20 5.45 2.11
N LYS A 5 8.95 4.53 3.06
CA LYS A 5 9.51 3.18 3.03
C LYS A 5 9.21 2.65 1.64
N ILE A 6 10.24 2.48 0.81
CA ILE A 6 10.09 1.87 -0.51
C ILE A 6 9.49 0.51 -0.21
N ASN A 7 8.24 0.38 -0.59
CA ASN A 7 7.40 -0.72 -0.15
C ASN A 7 8.00 -1.99 -0.76
N ILE A 8 8.17 -3.05 0.03
CA ILE A 8 8.69 -4.35 -0.47
C ILE A 8 7.82 -4.81 -1.67
N PHE A 9 6.56 -4.42 -1.65
CA PHE A 9 5.57 -4.37 -2.73
C PHE A 9 6.07 -3.82 -4.08
N GLU A 10 6.66 -2.61 -4.13
CA GLU A 10 7.10 -2.00 -5.40
C GLU A 10 8.32 -2.75 -5.94
N LYS A 11 9.16 -3.27 -5.03
CA LYS A 11 10.31 -4.10 -5.35
C LYS A 11 9.95 -5.50 -5.85
N LEU A 12 8.78 -6.05 -5.49
CA LEU A 12 8.33 -7.39 -5.89
C LEU A 12 7.41 -7.34 -7.12
N LEU A 13 6.52 -6.36 -7.20
CA LEU A 13 5.54 -6.25 -8.28
C LEU A 13 6.18 -5.79 -9.61
N LEU A 14 7.20 -4.92 -9.54
CA LEU A 14 7.97 -4.52 -10.72
C LEU A 14 8.64 -5.71 -11.44
N PRO A 15 9.47 -6.54 -10.77
CA PRO A 15 10.11 -7.66 -11.45
C PRO A 15 9.10 -8.72 -11.90
N VAL A 16 8.00 -8.93 -11.18
CA VAL A 16 6.93 -9.85 -11.61
C VAL A 16 6.23 -9.33 -12.87
N GLY A 17 5.88 -8.05 -12.93
CA GLY A 17 5.26 -7.44 -14.12
C GLY A 17 6.20 -7.39 -15.33
N VAL A 18 7.49 -7.12 -15.11
CA VAL A 18 8.53 -7.18 -16.14
C VAL A 18 8.71 -8.64 -16.63
N GLY A 19 8.77 -9.61 -15.72
CA GLY A 19 8.86 -11.02 -16.07
C GLY A 19 7.66 -11.49 -16.91
N LEU A 20 6.44 -11.10 -16.52
CA LEU A 20 5.22 -11.43 -17.25
C LEU A 20 5.22 -10.84 -18.66
N THR A 21 5.67 -9.60 -18.84
CA THR A 21 5.70 -8.94 -20.16
C THR A 21 6.71 -9.57 -21.10
N PHE A 22 7.91 -9.92 -20.62
CA PHE A 22 8.90 -10.67 -21.40
C PHE A 22 8.39 -12.07 -21.78
N PHE A 23 7.75 -12.77 -20.84
CA PHE A 23 7.20 -14.10 -21.08
C PHE A 23 6.03 -14.08 -22.07
N GLY A 24 5.15 -13.09 -21.98
CA GLY A 24 4.05 -12.87 -22.93
C GLY A 24 4.56 -12.59 -24.34
N LEU A 25 5.56 -11.71 -24.49
CA LEU A 25 6.21 -11.43 -25.78
C LEU A 25 6.86 -12.67 -26.39
N TYR A 26 7.56 -13.47 -25.56
CA TYR A 26 8.17 -14.71 -26.00
C TYR A 26 7.14 -15.70 -26.57
N LEU A 27 6.00 -15.87 -25.91
CA LEU A 27 4.92 -16.74 -26.37
C LEU A 27 4.25 -16.22 -27.64
N ILE A 28 4.11 -14.91 -27.82
CA ILE A 28 3.58 -14.31 -29.05
C ILE A 28 4.49 -14.62 -30.24
N ILE A 29 5.80 -14.47 -30.07
CA ILE A 29 6.79 -14.79 -31.12
C ILE A 29 6.76 -16.28 -31.47
N LEU A 30 6.57 -17.15 -30.48
CA LEU A 30 6.45 -18.59 -30.70
C LEU A 30 5.15 -18.95 -31.43
N ALA A 31 4.04 -18.30 -31.09
CA ALA A 31 2.74 -18.51 -31.72
C ALA A 31 2.70 -18.00 -33.17
N GLN A 32 3.36 -16.88 -33.47
CA GLN A 32 3.50 -16.35 -34.84
C GLN A 32 4.25 -17.30 -35.77
N LYS A 33 5.22 -18.07 -35.26
CA LYS A 33 5.96 -19.05 -36.07
C LYS A 33 5.15 -20.31 -36.38
N SER A 34 4.08 -20.59 -35.62
CA SER A 34 3.17 -21.70 -35.91
C SER A 34 1.97 -21.18 -36.70
N ASP A 35 2.09 -21.15 -38.02
CA ASP A 35 1.13 -20.57 -38.97
C ASP A 35 -0.19 -21.38 -39.07
N THR A 36 -0.91 -21.45 -37.96
CA THR A 36 -2.11 -22.28 -37.79
C THR A 36 -3.19 -21.49 -37.04
N LEU A 37 -4.45 -21.76 -37.37
CA LEU A 37 -5.64 -21.18 -36.70
C LEU A 37 -5.62 -21.42 -35.17
N THR A 38 -4.96 -22.51 -34.76
CA THR A 38 -4.65 -22.87 -33.38
C THR A 38 -3.68 -21.92 -32.69
N GLY A 39 -2.81 -21.21 -33.43
CA GLY A 39 -1.89 -20.20 -32.90
C GLY A 39 -2.61 -19.00 -32.30
N TRP A 40 -3.67 -18.51 -32.96
CA TRP A 40 -4.53 -17.45 -32.44
C TRP A 40 -5.30 -17.88 -31.20
N LEU A 41 -5.80 -19.13 -31.18
CA LEU A 41 -6.48 -19.68 -30.02
C LEU A 41 -5.52 -19.85 -28.82
N LYS A 42 -4.28 -20.26 -29.08
CA LYS A 42 -3.22 -20.35 -28.06
C LYS A 42 -2.85 -18.97 -27.51
N LEU A 43 -2.78 -17.96 -28.37
CA LEU A 43 -2.50 -16.59 -27.96
C LEU A 43 -3.63 -16.04 -27.08
N ALA A 44 -4.89 -16.26 -27.46
CA ALA A 44 -6.05 -15.89 -26.65
C ALA A 44 -6.02 -16.62 -25.28
N ALA A 45 -5.75 -17.92 -25.25
CA ALA A 45 -5.66 -18.69 -24.01
C ALA A 45 -4.53 -18.19 -23.09
N VAL A 46 -3.34 -17.91 -23.64
CA VAL A 46 -2.20 -17.34 -22.90
C VAL A 46 -2.53 -15.95 -22.37
N PHE A 47 -3.18 -15.11 -23.18
CA PHE A 47 -3.57 -13.77 -22.77
C PHE A 47 -4.60 -13.80 -21.64
N THR A 48 -5.63 -14.65 -21.74
CA THR A 48 -6.61 -14.85 -20.67
C THR A 48 -5.94 -15.37 -19.39
N TRP A 49 -4.97 -16.27 -19.50
CA TRP A 49 -4.18 -16.74 -18.35
C TRP A 49 -3.32 -15.64 -17.71
N MET A 50 -2.69 -14.78 -18.51
CA MET A 50 -1.95 -13.62 -17.99
C MET A 50 -2.87 -12.64 -17.25
N VAL A 51 -4.05 -12.36 -17.80
CA VAL A 51 -5.05 -11.50 -17.15
C VAL A 51 -5.54 -12.13 -15.84
N LEU A 52 -5.78 -13.44 -15.82
CA LEU A 52 -6.19 -14.15 -14.61
C LEU A 52 -5.11 -14.04 -13.51
N LEU A 53 -3.85 -14.29 -13.85
CA LEU A 53 -2.73 -14.12 -12.93
C LEU A 53 -2.62 -12.69 -12.42
N PHE A 54 -2.80 -11.70 -13.30
CA PHE A 54 -2.81 -10.30 -12.90
C PHE A 54 -3.94 -10.00 -11.90
N VAL A 55 -5.15 -10.47 -12.15
CA VAL A 55 -6.30 -10.27 -11.25
C VAL A 55 -6.07 -10.95 -9.90
N VAL A 56 -5.51 -12.16 -9.87
CA VAL A 56 -5.18 -12.87 -8.62
C VAL A 56 -4.14 -12.10 -7.81
N ILE A 57 -3.08 -11.60 -8.48
CA ILE A 57 -2.05 -10.78 -7.81
C ILE A 57 -2.68 -9.50 -7.26
N VAL A 58 -3.51 -8.80 -8.04
CA VAL A 58 -4.20 -7.58 -7.58
C VAL A 58 -5.11 -7.91 -6.40
N ALA A 59 -5.88 -8.99 -6.45
CA ALA A 59 -6.77 -9.40 -5.36
C ALA A 59 -5.99 -9.67 -4.06
N ALA A 60 -4.90 -10.46 -4.12
CA ALA A 60 -4.05 -10.70 -2.97
C ALA A 60 -3.45 -9.40 -2.42
N THR A 61 -2.98 -8.50 -3.30
CA THR A 61 -2.43 -7.20 -2.85
C THR A 61 -3.47 -6.29 -2.23
N THR A 62 -4.73 -6.36 -2.66
CA THR A 62 -5.81 -5.57 -2.04
C THR A 62 -6.21 -6.09 -0.66
N GLU A 63 -5.98 -7.37 -0.39
CA GLU A 63 -6.20 -7.97 0.93
C GLU A 63 -5.11 -7.54 1.90
N ASP A 64 -3.83 -7.74 1.54
CA ASP A 64 -2.68 -7.34 2.35
C ASP A 64 -2.69 -5.83 2.65
N MET A 65 -3.01 -5.00 1.64
CA MET A 65 -3.03 -3.54 1.80
C MET A 65 -4.17 -3.05 2.71
N LYS A 66 -5.30 -3.78 2.79
CA LYS A 66 -6.39 -3.45 3.73
C LYS A 66 -5.98 -3.70 5.17
N GLU A 67 -5.23 -4.78 5.43
CA GLU A 67 -4.73 -5.10 6.76
C GLU A 67 -3.69 -4.06 7.23
N GLU A 68 -2.74 -3.70 6.37
CA GLU A 68 -1.73 -2.67 6.67
C GLU A 68 -2.38 -1.30 6.92
N LEU A 69 -3.35 -0.89 6.09
CA LEU A 69 -4.07 0.38 6.30
C LEU A 69 -4.82 0.39 7.64
N GLY A 70 -5.44 -0.74 8.01
CA GLY A 70 -6.17 -0.88 9.26
C GLY A 70 -5.26 -0.73 10.49
N LEU A 71 -4.04 -1.27 10.43
CA LEU A 71 -3.04 -1.11 11.49
C LEU A 71 -2.59 0.34 11.61
N ILE A 72 -2.19 0.95 10.49
CA ILE A 72 -1.73 2.36 10.45
C ILE A 72 -2.83 3.31 10.96
N GLN A 73 -4.09 3.06 10.57
CA GLN A 73 -5.21 3.88 11.04
C GLN A 73 -5.41 3.75 12.56
N ARG A 74 -5.28 2.55 13.14
CA ARG A 74 -5.38 2.33 14.59
C ARG A 74 -4.25 3.03 15.34
N GLU A 75 -3.03 2.96 14.82
CA GLU A 75 -1.87 3.66 15.38
C GLU A 75 -2.11 5.17 15.38
N HIS A 76 -2.51 5.75 14.24
CA HIS A 76 -2.80 7.19 14.15
C HIS A 76 -3.95 7.64 15.06
N VAL A 77 -5.01 6.84 15.21
CA VAL A 77 -6.09 7.16 16.15
C VAL A 77 -5.58 7.17 17.60
N THR A 78 -4.68 6.24 17.94
CA THR A 78 -4.07 6.16 19.26
C THR A 78 -3.14 7.35 19.51
N GLU A 79 -2.30 7.72 18.55
CA GLU A 79 -1.45 8.90 18.61
C GLU A 79 -2.26 10.19 18.80
N ILE A 80 -3.34 10.37 18.04
CA ILE A 80 -4.24 11.52 18.16
C ILE A 80 -4.86 11.58 19.56
N LYS A 81 -5.27 10.43 20.12
CA LYS A 81 -5.83 10.37 21.46
C LYS A 81 -4.82 10.81 22.52
N ILE A 82 -3.59 10.29 22.46
CA ILE A 82 -2.52 10.65 23.39
C ILE A 82 -2.17 12.14 23.27
N MET A 83 -2.08 12.66 22.04
CA MET A 83 -1.85 14.09 21.82
C MET A 83 -2.97 14.95 22.43
N ARG A 84 -4.23 14.51 22.33
CA ARG A 84 -5.36 15.24 22.91
C ARG A 84 -5.30 15.29 24.43
N GLU A 85 -4.93 14.18 25.08
CA GLU A 85 -4.76 14.09 26.52
C GLU A 85 -3.60 15.00 26.98
N MET A 86 -2.46 14.94 26.30
CA MET A 86 -1.30 15.80 26.60
C MET A 86 -1.64 17.30 26.49
N VAL A 87 -2.37 17.70 25.44
CA VAL A 87 -2.81 19.10 25.26
C VAL A 87 -3.75 19.52 26.39
N TYR A 88 -4.63 18.64 26.85
CA TYR A 88 -5.52 18.93 27.96
C TYR A 88 -4.74 19.15 29.27
N ASP A 89 -3.80 18.26 29.57
CA ASP A 89 -2.96 18.33 30.77
C ASP A 89 -2.11 19.60 30.78
N GLN A 90 -1.45 19.93 29.66
CA GLN A 90 -0.70 21.18 29.51
C GLN A 90 -1.57 22.42 29.74
N LEU A 91 -2.81 22.41 29.24
CA LEU A 91 -3.73 23.53 29.40
C LEU A 91 -4.21 23.67 30.85
N GLN A 92 -4.33 22.55 31.57
CA GLN A 92 -4.64 22.54 32.99
C GLN A 92 -3.47 23.06 33.83
N GLU A 93 -2.24 22.64 33.54
CA GLU A 93 -1.03 23.17 34.19
C GLU A 93 -0.89 24.68 33.99
N LEU A 94 -1.07 25.17 32.76
CA LEU A 94 -1.03 26.61 32.47
C LEU A 94 -2.08 27.40 33.25
N LYS A 95 -3.28 26.84 33.45
CA LYS A 95 -4.32 27.47 34.27
C LYS A 95 -3.91 27.57 35.73
N LEU A 96 -3.33 26.52 36.29
CA LEU A 96 -2.86 26.49 37.68
C LEU A 96 -1.71 27.50 37.87
N LEU A 97 -0.71 27.49 36.99
CA LEU A 97 0.40 28.45 37.02
C LEU A 97 -0.08 29.90 36.92
N ARG A 98 -1.10 30.17 36.09
CA ARG A 98 -1.70 31.50 35.99
C ARG A 98 -2.38 31.92 37.29
N GLN A 99 -3.07 31.02 37.96
CA GLN A 99 -3.70 31.30 39.26
C GLN A 99 -2.66 31.57 40.34
N GLU A 100 -1.57 30.81 40.39
CA GLU A 100 -0.46 31.04 41.33
C GLU A 100 0.21 32.40 41.11
N LEU A 101 0.50 32.77 39.86
CA LEU A 101 1.07 34.09 39.53
C LEU A 101 0.17 35.24 39.95
N VAL A 102 -1.15 35.11 39.77
CA VAL A 102 -2.11 36.13 40.23
C VAL A 102 -2.13 36.20 41.76
N ARG A 103 -2.01 35.06 42.45
CA ARG A 103 -2.01 34.99 43.92
C ARG A 103 -0.75 35.60 44.53
N HIS A 104 0.41 35.42 43.89
CA HIS A 104 1.68 36.01 44.32
C HIS A 104 1.81 37.52 44.04
N LYS A 105 0.98 38.08 43.17
CA LYS A 105 0.98 39.52 42.85
C LYS A 105 0.13 40.35 43.83
N LYS A 106 -0.66 39.72 44.68
CA LYS A 106 -1.41 40.34 45.78
C LYS A 106 -0.62 40.25 47.08
#